data_AF-A0A2R6T5N5-F1
#
_entry.id   AF-A0A2R6T5N5-F1
#
_cell.length_a   1.000
_cell.length_b   1.000
_cell.length_c   1.000
_cell.angle_alpha   90.00
_cell.angle_beta   90.00
_cell.angle_gamma   90.00
#
_symmetry.space_group_name_H-M   'P 1'
#
loop_
_entity.id
_entity.type
_entity.pdbx_description
1 polymer ?
#
loop_
_entity_poly.entity_id
_entity_poly.type
_entity_poly.pdbx_seq_one_letter_code
_entity_poly.pdbx_strand_id
1 'polypeptide(L)'
;MFVWWRISSKNQKKENKRILGKIKDKKPIPIGQVVYVETEKLSSDYLIHAPTVKEPGGDSSFSKVTKAINACLDVSNKLNLDSLAIPLLGSGAGDLSKKNL
;
A
#
# COMPACT_ATOMS: atom_id res chain seq x y z
N MET A 1 2.97 -13.00 -4.58
CA MET A 1 2.88 -11.52 -4.53
C MET A 1 1.42 -11.12 -4.76
N PHE A 2 0.71 -10.67 -3.72
CA PHE A 2 -0.70 -10.29 -3.86
C PHE A 2 -0.86 -8.83 -3.47
N VAL A 3 -1.43 -8.05 -4.38
CA VAL A 3 -1.80 -6.66 -4.17
C VAL A 3 -3.27 -6.54 -4.54
N TRP A 4 -4.09 -6.22 -3.54
CA TRP A 4 -5.48 -5.84 -3.75
C TRP A 4 -5.61 -4.34 -3.54
N TRP A 5 -5.71 -3.62 -4.66
CA TRP A 5 -6.50 -2.39 -4.77
C TRP A 5 -7.64 -2.74 -5.71
N ARG A 6 -8.86 -2.87 -5.18
CA ARG A 6 -10.05 -3.01 -6.01
C ARG A 6 -10.84 -1.70 -5.95
N ILE A 7 -10.27 -0.63 -6.53
CA ILE A 7 -10.99 0.61 -6.81
C ILE A 7 -10.61 1.15 -8.21
N SER A 8 -11.69 1.54 -8.91
CA SER A 8 -11.97 2.43 -10.07
C SER A 8 -11.10 2.47 -11.34
N SER A 9 -11.76 2.26 -12.48
CA SER A 9 -11.29 2.44 -13.88
C SER A 9 -10.25 1.44 -14.43
N LYS A 10 -10.33 1.20 -15.75
CA LYS A 10 -9.36 0.35 -16.50
C LYS A 10 -7.93 0.91 -16.47
N ASN A 11 -7.78 2.23 -16.43
CA ASN A 11 -6.48 2.91 -16.45
C ASN A 11 -5.71 2.67 -15.14
N GLN A 12 -6.39 2.77 -14.00
CA GLN A 12 -5.77 2.51 -12.70
C GLN A 12 -5.28 1.07 -12.57
N LYS A 13 -6.05 0.09 -13.05
CA LYS A 13 -5.61 -1.32 -13.08
C LYS A 13 -4.35 -1.53 -13.93
N LYS A 14 -4.25 -0.89 -15.09
CA LYS A 14 -3.10 -0.99 -15.99
C LYS A 14 -1.85 -0.37 -15.35
N GLU A 15 -2.01 0.79 -14.72
CA GLU A 15 -0.90 1.46 -14.05
C GLU A 15 -0.45 0.68 -12.81
N ASN A 16 -1.38 0.20 -11.98
CA ASN A 16 -1.06 -0.70 -10.87
C ASN A 16 -0.28 -1.93 -11.34
N LYS A 17 -0.66 -2.57 -12.45
CA LYS A 17 0.07 -3.72 -12.99
C LYS A 17 1.50 -3.35 -13.44
N ARG A 18 1.69 -2.19 -14.07
CA ARG A 18 3.02 -1.65 -14.47
C ARG A 18 3.89 -1.43 -13.23
N ILE A 19 3.34 -0.78 -12.22
CA ILE A 19 4.00 -0.49 -10.95
C ILE A 19 4.41 -1.78 -10.24
N LEU A 20 3.48 -2.74 -10.15
CA LEU A 20 3.78 -4.05 -9.59
C LEU A 20 4.88 -4.75 -10.37
N GLY A 21 4.91 -4.63 -11.69
CA GLY A 21 6.03 -5.09 -12.51
C GLY A 21 7.38 -4.53 -12.05
N LYS A 22 7.45 -3.23 -11.72
CA LYS A 22 8.66 -2.58 -11.17
C LYS A 22 9.03 -3.05 -9.75
N ILE A 23 8.06 -3.59 -9.00
CA ILE A 23 8.24 -4.00 -7.60
C ILE A 23 8.47 -5.52 -7.47
N LYS A 24 8.08 -6.32 -8.47
CA LYS A 24 8.16 -7.81 -8.46
C LYS A 24 9.54 -8.36 -8.15
N ASP A 25 10.59 -7.65 -8.56
CA ASP A 25 11.98 -8.09 -8.36
C ASP A 25 12.50 -7.75 -6.96
N LYS A 26 11.72 -7.00 -6.17
CA LYS A 26 12.03 -6.72 -4.78
C LYS A 26 11.56 -7.88 -3.90
N LYS A 27 12.42 -8.34 -2.99
CA LYS A 27 12.08 -9.26 -1.89
C LYS A 27 10.79 -8.80 -1.18
N PRO A 28 10.08 -9.69 -0.45
CA PRO A 28 8.90 -9.29 0.32
C PRO A 28 9.19 -8.03 1.14
N ILE A 29 8.41 -6.98 0.89
CA ILE A 29 8.60 -5.71 1.59
C ILE A 29 8.18 -5.93 3.05
N PRO A 30 9.06 -5.68 4.04
CA PRO A 30 8.71 -5.86 5.44
C PRO A 30 7.57 -4.92 5.87
N ILE A 31 6.78 -5.36 6.84
CA ILE A 31 5.80 -4.47 7.50
C ILE A 31 6.54 -3.32 8.17
N GLY A 32 6.07 -2.09 7.94
CA GLY A 32 6.74 -0.87 8.37
C GLY A 32 7.78 -0.34 7.39
N GLN A 33 7.88 -0.92 6.20
CA GLN A 33 8.57 -0.34 5.05
C GLN A 33 7.58 -0.16 3.91
N VAL A 34 7.87 0.76 3.01
CA VAL A 34 7.03 1.04 1.85
C VAL A 34 7.89 1.16 0.60
N VAL A 35 7.26 0.90 -0.55
CA VAL A 35 7.84 1.21 -1.85
C VAL A 35 6.89 2.14 -2.56
N TYR A 36 7.41 3.24 -3.07
CA TYR A 36 6.64 4.20 -3.85
C TYR A 36 7.17 4.29 -5.27
N VAL A 37 6.31 4.80 -6.15
CA VAL A 37 6.64 5.09 -7.55
C VAL A 37 5.88 6.34 -7.98
N GLU A 38 6.49 7.12 -8.86
CA GLU A 38 5.82 8.21 -9.56
C GLU A 38 4.78 7.65 -10.53
N THR A 39 3.66 8.35 -10.64
CA THR A 39 2.55 7.97 -11.51
C THR A 39 2.31 9.02 -12.56
N GLU A 40 2.30 8.61 -13.83
CA GLU A 40 2.11 9.52 -14.98
C GLU A 40 0.63 9.60 -15.44
N LYS A 41 -0.18 8.61 -15.03
CA LYS A 41 -1.54 8.38 -15.56
C LYS A 41 -2.64 8.43 -14.50
N LEU A 42 -2.27 8.65 -13.25
CA LEU A 42 -3.20 8.84 -12.15
C LEU A 42 -3.23 10.33 -11.81
N SER A 43 -4.29 10.77 -11.15
CA SER A 43 -4.38 12.14 -10.63
C SER A 43 -3.45 12.39 -9.43
N SER A 44 -2.92 11.33 -8.83
CA SER A 44 -1.89 11.40 -7.80
C SER A 44 -0.51 11.52 -8.43
N ASP A 45 0.43 12.17 -7.75
CA ASP A 45 1.84 12.21 -8.19
C ASP A 45 2.56 10.89 -7.91
N TYR A 46 2.20 10.23 -6.80
CA TYR A 46 2.84 9.00 -6.32
C TYR A 46 1.81 7.93 -5.94
N LEU A 47 2.19 6.66 -6.14
CA LEU A 47 1.55 5.50 -5.54
C LEU A 47 2.48 4.84 -4.53
N ILE A 48 2.02 4.72 -3.28
CA ILE A 48 2.77 4.10 -2.18
C ILE A 48 2.19 2.70 -1.89
N HIS A 49 3.04 1.68 -1.95
CA HIS A 49 2.71 0.32 -1.54
C HIS A 49 3.20 0.05 -0.12
N ALA A 50 2.26 -0.26 0.77
CA ALA A 50 2.51 -0.50 2.20
C ALA A 50 1.91 -1.85 2.65
N PRO A 51 2.73 -2.86 2.97
CA PRO A 51 2.26 -4.19 3.36
C PRO A 51 1.73 -4.18 4.81
N THR A 52 0.53 -4.74 4.97
CA THR A 52 -0.14 -4.89 6.28
C THR A 52 -0.27 -6.35 6.72
N VAL A 53 0.19 -7.28 5.88
CA VAL A 53 0.24 -8.73 6.10
C VAL A 53 1.63 -9.21 5.68
N LYS A 54 2.18 -10.22 6.38
CA LYS A 54 3.51 -10.77 6.05
C LYS A 54 3.46 -11.66 4.81
N GLU A 55 2.39 -12.44 4.72
CA GLU A 55 2.18 -13.42 3.67
C GLU A 55 0.76 -13.29 3.11
N PRO A 56 0.53 -13.71 1.86
CA PRO A 56 -0.79 -13.68 1.27
C PRO A 56 -1.80 -14.51 2.06
N GLY A 57 -2.94 -13.91 2.41
CA GLY A 57 -3.98 -14.56 3.22
C GLY A 57 -3.65 -14.64 4.71
N GLY A 58 -2.54 -14.05 5.16
CA GLY A 58 -2.24 -13.92 6.59
C GLY A 58 -2.98 -12.75 7.25
N ASP A 59 -3.04 -12.77 8.58
CA ASP A 59 -3.77 -11.75 9.34
C ASP A 59 -3.03 -10.42 9.39
N SER A 60 -3.79 -9.34 9.38
CA SER A 60 -3.32 -8.02 9.77
C SER A 60 -3.55 -7.80 11.28
N SER A 61 -3.11 -6.65 11.78
CA SER A 61 -3.36 -6.23 13.17
C SER A 61 -3.23 -4.72 13.26
N PHE A 62 -3.78 -4.12 14.32
CA PHE A 62 -3.66 -2.70 14.56
C PHE A 62 -2.20 -2.23 14.50
N SER A 63 -1.29 -2.91 15.21
CA SER A 63 0.15 -2.60 15.20
C SER A 63 0.78 -2.67 13.79
N LYS A 64 0.40 -3.65 12.96
CA LYS A 64 0.92 -3.76 11.59
C LYS A 64 0.44 -2.59 10.72
N VAL A 65 -0.83 -2.21 10.86
CA VAL A 65 -1.41 -1.06 10.15
C VAL A 65 -0.76 0.25 10.61
N THR A 66 -0.58 0.45 11.91
CA THR A 66 0.12 1.63 12.45
C THR A 66 1.52 1.76 11.87
N LYS A 67 2.29 0.67 11.82
CA LYS A 67 3.63 0.66 11.21
C LYS A 67 3.59 1.02 9.73
N ALA A 68 2.63 0.48 8.98
CA ALA A 68 2.46 0.80 7.57
C ALA A 68 2.11 2.28 7.34
N ILE A 69 1.20 2.84 8.15
CA ILE A 69 0.81 4.25 8.08
C ILE A 69 1.99 5.17 8.40
N ASN A 70 2.74 4.89 9.47
CA ASN A 70 3.92 5.69 9.83
C ASN A 70 4.95 5.71 8.70
N ALA A 71 5.21 4.55 8.08
CA ALA A 71 6.14 4.47 6.96
C ALA A 71 5.64 5.23 5.72
N CYS A 72 4.32 5.28 5.46
CA CYS A 72 3.75 6.14 4.42
C CYS A 72 3.97 7.63 4.75
N LEU A 73 3.67 8.05 5.99
CA LEU A 73 3.85 9.44 6.42
C LEU A 73 5.31 9.88 6.33
N ASP A 74 6.25 9.04 6.76
CA ASP A 74 7.68 9.32 6.67
C ASP A 74 8.12 9.54 5.21
N VAL A 75 7.61 8.73 4.28
CA VAL A 75 7.91 8.89 2.85
C VAL A 75 7.24 10.13 2.28
N SER A 76 5.99 10.40 2.62
CA SER A 76 5.29 11.61 2.19
C SER A 76 6.02 12.88 2.65
N ASN A 77 6.51 12.90 3.89
CA ASN A 77 7.30 14.02 4.41
C ASN A 77 8.64 14.16 3.65
N LYS A 78 9.35 13.05 3.39
CA LYS A 78 10.62 13.08 2.63
C LYS A 78 10.44 13.57 1.19
N LEU A 79 9.29 13.30 0.60
CA LEU A 79 8.94 13.73 -0.75
C LEU A 79 8.27 15.12 -0.79
N ASN A 80 8.07 15.76 0.37
CA ASN A 80 7.34 17.03 0.50
C ASN A 80 5.94 17.00 -0.14
N LEU A 81 5.17 15.94 0.13
CA LEU A 81 3.80 15.83 -0.38
C LEU A 81 2.81 16.57 0.51
N ASP A 82 1.97 17.41 -0.10
CA ASP A 82 0.97 18.19 0.64
C ASP A 82 -0.27 17.39 1.05
N SER A 83 -0.51 16.24 0.42
CA SER A 83 -1.68 15.41 0.72
C SER A 83 -1.41 13.92 0.55
N LEU A 84 -2.10 13.11 1.36
CA LEU A 84 -2.02 11.65 1.32
C LEU A 84 -3.40 11.05 1.56
N ALA A 85 -3.88 10.26 0.61
CA ALA A 85 -5.11 9.48 0.77
C ALA A 85 -4.78 8.05 1.22
N ILE A 86 -5.25 7.67 2.41
CA ILE A 86 -5.03 6.33 2.97
C ILE A 86 -6.36 5.56 2.94
N PRO A 87 -6.46 4.44 2.20
CA PRO A 87 -7.67 3.61 2.21
C PRO A 87 -7.80 2.84 3.54
N LEU A 88 -8.89 2.08 3.71
CA LEU A 88 -9.05 1.20 4.86
C LEU A 88 -8.05 0.04 4.80
N LEU A 89 -6.91 0.19 5.48
CA LEU A 89 -5.80 -0.75 5.50
C LEU A 89 -6.10 -1.96 6.40
N GLY A 90 -5.62 -3.14 5.99
CA GLY A 90 -5.69 -4.37 6.80
C GLY A 90 -7.07 -5.04 6.86
N SER A 91 -8.17 -4.35 6.56
CA SER A 91 -9.55 -4.86 6.71
C SER A 91 -10.07 -5.71 5.55
N GLY A 92 -9.31 -5.78 4.45
CA GLY A 92 -9.64 -6.63 3.30
C GLY A 92 -9.12 -8.05 3.52
N ALA A 93 -8.14 -8.45 2.70
CA ALA A 93 -7.52 -9.77 2.81
C ALA A 93 -6.78 -10.04 4.14
N GLY A 94 -6.61 -9.03 5.01
CA GLY A 94 -5.98 -9.19 6.32
C GLY A 94 -6.97 -9.28 7.48
N ASP A 95 -8.29 -9.30 7.21
CA ASP A 95 -9.38 -9.49 8.18
C ASP A 95 -9.33 -8.62 9.45
N LEU A 96 -8.72 -7.44 9.38
CA LEU A 96 -8.73 -6.50 10.49
C LEU A 96 -10.15 -5.94 10.66
N SER A 97 -10.78 -6.27 11.79
CA SER A 97 -12.12 -5.83 12.13
C SER A 97 -12.15 -5.27 13.56
N LYS A 98 -13.27 -4.61 13.93
CA LYS A 98 -13.47 -4.07 15.28
C LYS A 98 -13.33 -5.12 16.39
N LYS A 99 -13.56 -6.40 16.07
CA LYS A 99 -13.45 -7.51 17.01
C LYS A 99 -11.99 -7.79 17.42
N ASN A 100 -11.04 -7.44 16.54
CA ASN A 100 -9.61 -7.76 16.64
C ASN A 100 -8.74 -6.49 16.58
N LEU A 101 -9.32 -5.33 16.93
CA LEU A 101 -8.62 -4.06 17.09
C LEU A 101 -7.85 -4.02 18.42
#